data_AF-A0A7S2CU87-F1
#
_entry.id   AF-A0A7S2CU87-F1
#
_cell.length_a   1.000
_cell.length_b   1.000
_cell.length_c   1.000
_cell.angle_alpha   90.00
_cell.angle_beta   90.00
_cell.angle_gamma   90.00
#
_symmetry.space_group_name_H-M   'P 1'
#
loop_
_entity.id
_entity.type
_entity.pdbx_description
1 polymer ?
#
loop_
_entity_poly.entity_id
_entity_poly.type
_entity_poly.pdbx_seq_one_letter_code
_entity_poly.pdbx_strand_id
1 'polypeptide(L)'
;LDLAEGATLVGRQHQSQAFEALLVGAPSRLSFISRTHVQLDARGRSQLSVTNMSTNPLYVDRDPLAKGETRSLTRNQVLAFARLESGAHVHFLQLRVQDPSDAGPQGELPPHRVSTSGDAEFVPPKRTAAPPEPSVAPARAAFSPSSNEASARALAERETTERAKTKSAASPATEPSPSYSPPQQTSPAARSGQET
;
A
#
# COMPACT_ATOMS: atom_id res chain seq x y z
N LEU A 1 6.00 13.32 4.03
CA LEU A 1 6.41 12.27 4.98
C LEU A 1 7.91 12.40 5.12
N ASP A 2 8.38 12.74 6.31
CA ASP A 2 9.81 12.71 6.60
C ASP A 2 10.19 11.27 6.99
N LEU A 3 11.23 10.72 6.37
CA LEU A 3 11.61 9.31 6.53
C LEU A 3 12.91 9.25 7.32
N ALA A 4 12.83 8.70 8.54
CA ALA A 4 14.01 8.34 9.29
C ALA A 4 14.70 7.14 8.63
N GLU A 5 16.01 7.00 8.87
CA GLU A 5 16.76 5.82 8.43
C GLU A 5 16.14 4.54 8.98
N GLY A 6 15.99 3.54 8.11
CA GLY A 6 15.35 2.25 8.41
C GLY A 6 13.96 2.08 7.80
N ALA A 7 13.20 1.15 8.37
CA ALA A 7 11.90 0.73 7.86
C ALA A 7 10.75 1.56 8.45
N THR A 8 10.03 2.28 7.59
CA THR A 8 8.82 3.02 7.92
C THR A 8 7.60 2.34 7.32
N LEU A 9 6.63 1.98 8.16
CA LEU A 9 5.36 1.43 7.72
C LEU A 9 4.36 2.54 7.38
N VAL A 10 3.70 2.39 6.23
CA VAL A 10 2.74 3.35 5.70
C VAL A 10 1.40 2.63 5.46
N GLY A 11 0.34 3.22 5.96
CA GLY A 11 -1.03 2.73 5.79
C GLY A 11 -1.97 3.38 6.79
N ARG A 12 -3.25 3.01 6.76
CA ARG A 12 -4.27 3.63 7.63
C ARG A 12 -3.98 3.48 9.11
N GLN A 13 -3.32 2.39 9.52
CA GLN A 13 -3.03 2.16 10.94
C GLN A 13 -1.89 3.04 11.44
N HIS A 14 -0.93 3.36 10.58
CA HIS A 14 0.27 4.10 10.97
C HIS A 14 0.08 5.62 10.81
N GLN A 15 -0.79 6.05 9.88
CA GLN A 15 -0.92 7.46 9.48
C GLN A 15 -2.38 7.81 9.09
N SER A 16 -3.37 7.38 9.88
CA SER A 16 -4.80 7.57 9.58
C SER A 16 -5.16 9.01 9.23
N GLN A 17 -4.79 9.96 10.10
CA GLN A 17 -5.12 11.37 9.95
C GLN A 17 -4.55 11.98 8.66
N ALA A 18 -3.35 11.55 8.24
CA ALA A 18 -2.74 12.02 6.99
C ALA A 18 -3.54 11.56 5.77
N PHE A 19 -3.96 10.29 5.74
CA PHE A 19 -4.79 9.78 4.64
C PHE A 19 -6.20 10.37 4.64
N GLU A 20 -6.79 10.58 5.81
CA GLU A 20 -8.10 11.26 5.94
C GLU A 20 -8.05 12.68 5.38
N ALA A 21 -7.00 13.44 5.71
CA ALA A 21 -6.79 14.78 5.17
C ALA A 21 -6.56 14.77 3.65
N LEU A 22 -5.72 13.85 3.14
CA LEU A 22 -5.44 13.73 1.70
C LEU A 22 -6.65 13.28 0.88
N LEU A 23 -7.60 12.57 1.50
CA LEU A 23 -8.79 12.01 0.84
C LEU A 23 -10.10 12.61 1.33
N VAL A 24 -10.06 13.85 1.86
CA VAL A 24 -11.25 14.55 2.38
C VAL A 24 -12.40 14.64 1.35
N GLY A 25 -12.07 14.79 0.07
CA GLY A 25 -13.06 14.84 -1.01
C GLY A 25 -13.59 13.48 -1.47
N ALA A 26 -13.05 12.38 -0.94
CA ALA A 26 -13.42 11.02 -1.36
C ALA A 26 -13.15 9.99 -0.23
N PRO A 27 -13.85 10.08 0.91
CA PRO A 27 -13.58 9.24 2.09
C PRO A 27 -13.79 7.74 1.84
N SER A 28 -14.66 7.37 0.89
CA SER A 28 -14.84 5.96 0.49
C SER A 28 -13.54 5.31 -0.01
N ARG A 29 -12.59 6.10 -0.53
CA ARG A 29 -11.30 5.61 -1.02
C ARG A 29 -10.36 5.12 0.08
N LEU A 30 -10.57 5.56 1.33
CA LEU A 30 -9.79 5.10 2.48
C LEU A 30 -9.91 3.58 2.67
N SER A 31 -11.06 2.99 2.31
CA SER A 31 -11.26 1.54 2.39
C SER A 31 -10.28 0.73 1.52
N PHE A 32 -9.76 1.33 0.44
CA PHE A 32 -8.77 0.71 -0.46
C PHE A 32 -7.33 0.88 0.03
N ILE A 33 -7.10 1.56 1.15
CA ILE A 33 -5.79 1.63 1.78
C ILE A 33 -5.75 0.58 2.90
N SER A 34 -4.88 -0.42 2.81
CA SER A 34 -4.70 -1.39 3.90
C SER A 34 -4.15 -0.74 5.19
N ARG A 35 -4.29 -1.44 6.31
CA ARG A 35 -3.75 -1.02 7.62
C ARG A 35 -2.24 -0.77 7.54
N THR A 36 -1.52 -1.75 6.98
CA THR A 36 -0.13 -1.64 6.54
C THR A 36 -0.14 -1.88 5.04
N HIS A 37 0.02 -0.82 4.25
CA HIS A 37 -0.08 -0.89 2.79
C HIS A 37 1.30 -0.99 2.14
N VAL A 38 2.23 -0.17 2.62
CA VAL A 38 3.55 -0.02 2.04
C VAL A 38 4.58 -0.04 3.17
N GLN A 39 5.72 -0.66 2.94
CA GLN A 39 6.91 -0.49 3.76
C GLN A 39 7.94 0.29 2.94
N LEU A 40 8.44 1.38 3.50
CA LEU A 40 9.53 2.17 2.94
C LEU A 40 10.79 1.84 3.73
N ASP A 41 11.85 1.40 3.08
CA ASP A 41 13.16 1.17 3.71
C ASP A 41 14.16 2.19 3.14
N ALA A 42 14.55 3.13 4.00
CA ALA A 42 15.51 4.18 3.69
C ALA A 42 16.90 3.79 4.23
N ARG A 43 17.88 3.65 3.34
CA ARG A 43 19.26 3.32 3.68
C ARG A 43 20.18 4.48 3.27
N GLY A 44 20.75 5.16 4.26
CA GLY A 44 21.50 6.38 4.02
C GLY A 44 20.68 7.49 3.34
N ARG A 45 21.34 8.38 2.60
CA ARG A 45 20.72 9.62 2.08
C ARG A 45 19.98 9.49 0.75
N SER A 46 20.17 8.39 0.02
CA SER A 46 19.75 8.32 -1.39
C SER A 46 19.15 6.97 -1.79
N GLN A 47 19.22 5.96 -0.93
CA GLN A 47 18.64 4.66 -1.24
C GLN A 47 17.30 4.55 -0.53
N LEU A 48 16.23 4.79 -1.28
CA LEU A 48 14.88 4.49 -0.84
C LEU A 48 14.42 3.23 -1.58
N SER A 49 13.76 2.34 -0.85
CA SER A 49 13.08 1.19 -1.44
C SER A 49 11.67 1.09 -0.90
N VAL A 50 10.79 0.54 -1.71
CA VAL A 50 9.37 0.39 -1.43
C VAL A 50 8.96 -1.05 -1.59
N THR A 51 8.27 -1.59 -0.59
CA THR A 51 7.69 -2.94 -0.62
C THR A 51 6.17 -2.83 -0.50
N ASN A 52 5.43 -3.43 -1.45
CA ASN A 52 3.97 -3.50 -1.34
C ASN A 52 3.59 -4.57 -0.32
N MET A 53 3.01 -4.17 0.82
CA MET A 53 2.56 -5.08 1.87
C MET A 53 1.07 -5.47 1.72
N SER A 54 0.38 -4.82 0.78
CA SER A 54 -1.06 -4.94 0.60
C SER A 54 -1.43 -5.90 -0.53
N THR A 55 -2.68 -6.36 -0.53
CA THR A 55 -3.27 -7.07 -1.68
C THR A 55 -3.72 -6.13 -2.79
N ASN A 56 -3.83 -4.82 -2.50
CA ASN A 56 -4.24 -3.83 -3.49
C ASN A 56 -3.04 -3.45 -4.37
N PRO A 57 -3.28 -3.15 -5.65
CA PRO A 57 -2.21 -2.82 -6.57
C PRO A 57 -1.56 -1.49 -6.18
N LEU A 58 -0.23 -1.51 -6.14
CA LEU A 58 0.60 -0.34 -6.00
C LEU A 58 1.37 -0.15 -7.32
N TYR A 59 1.64 1.09 -7.69
CA TYR A 59 2.38 1.41 -8.90
C TYR A 59 3.56 2.32 -8.57
N VAL A 60 4.70 2.06 -9.21
CA VAL A 60 5.82 3.00 -9.26
C VAL A 60 5.86 3.55 -10.68
N ASP A 61 5.59 4.84 -10.80
CA ASP A 61 5.32 5.58 -12.03
C ASP A 61 4.14 4.98 -12.82
N ARG A 62 4.39 3.95 -13.64
CA ARG A 62 3.38 3.23 -14.43
C ARG A 62 3.49 1.71 -14.32
N ASP A 63 4.50 1.23 -13.60
CA ASP A 63 4.77 -0.19 -13.48
C ASP A 63 4.14 -0.75 -12.21
N PRO A 64 3.31 -1.80 -12.31
CA PRO A 64 2.70 -2.41 -11.14
C PRO A 64 3.77 -3.01 -10.23
N LEU A 65 3.49 -3.00 -8.94
CA LEU A 65 4.28 -3.59 -7.88
C LEU A 65 3.42 -4.61 -7.13
N ALA A 66 3.72 -5.89 -7.32
CA ALA A 66 2.95 -6.99 -6.72
C ALA A 66 3.12 -7.04 -5.20
N LYS A 67 2.20 -7.72 -4.50
CA LYS A 67 2.31 -7.93 -3.05
C LYS A 67 3.62 -8.67 -2.72
N GLY A 68 4.38 -8.13 -1.77
CA GLY A 68 5.68 -8.63 -1.33
C GLY A 68 6.84 -8.21 -2.23
N GLU A 69 6.57 -7.64 -3.42
CA GLU A 69 7.60 -7.14 -4.31
C GLU A 69 8.22 -5.87 -3.74
N THR A 70 9.54 -5.76 -3.87
CA THR A 70 10.30 -4.58 -3.46
C THR A 70 10.94 -3.93 -4.67
N ARG A 71 10.87 -2.60 -4.74
CA ARG A 71 11.49 -1.81 -5.82
C ARG A 71 12.24 -0.63 -5.25
N SER A 72 13.38 -0.30 -5.84
CA SER A 72 14.11 0.92 -5.48
C SER A 72 13.36 2.14 -6.02
N LEU A 73 13.24 3.17 -5.19
CA LEU A 73 12.69 4.46 -5.57
C LEU A 73 13.82 5.47 -5.75
N THR A 74 13.72 6.22 -6.84
CA THR A 74 14.57 7.37 -7.15
C THR A 74 13.80 8.68 -6.95
N ARG A 75 14.53 9.80 -6.91
CA ARG A 75 13.93 11.13 -6.77
C ARG A 75 12.91 11.38 -7.89
N ASN A 76 11.83 12.08 -7.56
CA ASN A 76 10.74 12.45 -8.46
C ASN A 76 9.87 11.29 -8.96
N GLN A 77 10.16 10.03 -8.59
CA GLN A 77 9.25 8.92 -8.89
C GLN A 77 7.94 9.06 -8.13
N VAL A 78 6.89 8.55 -8.76
CA VAL A 78 5.52 8.62 -8.24
C VAL A 78 5.07 7.26 -7.77
N LEU A 79 4.74 7.15 -6.49
CA LEU A 79 4.06 6.00 -5.92
C LEU A 79 2.54 6.21 -6.02
N ALA A 80 1.83 5.38 -6.78
CA ALA A 80 0.39 5.48 -6.95
C ALA A 80 -0.35 4.32 -6.27
N PHE A 81 -1.38 4.66 -5.51
CA PHE A 81 -2.35 3.73 -4.96
C PHE A 81 -3.48 3.55 -5.96
N ALA A 82 -3.75 2.28 -6.29
CA ALA A 82 -4.75 1.92 -7.27
C ALA A 82 -5.79 0.97 -6.68
N ARG A 83 -6.96 0.95 -7.31
CA ARG A 83 -8.00 -0.05 -7.07
C ARG A 83 -8.49 -0.59 -8.40
N LEU A 84 -9.05 -1.80 -8.39
CA LEU A 84 -9.75 -2.34 -9.54
C LEU A 84 -11.19 -1.79 -9.56
N GLU A 85 -11.57 -1.16 -10.66
CA GLU A 85 -12.90 -0.63 -10.90
C GLU A 85 -13.29 -0.94 -12.35
N SER A 86 -14.39 -1.69 -12.52
CA SER A 86 -14.89 -2.09 -13.85
C SER A 86 -13.84 -2.78 -14.73
N GLY A 87 -12.95 -3.57 -14.12
CA GLY A 87 -11.88 -4.28 -14.83
C GLY A 87 -10.64 -3.44 -15.15
N ALA A 88 -10.61 -2.16 -14.77
CA ALA A 88 -9.45 -1.28 -14.95
C ALA A 88 -8.87 -0.83 -13.60
N HIS A 89 -7.54 -0.64 -13.54
CA HIS A 89 -6.91 -0.04 -12.37
C HIS A 89 -7.05 1.48 -12.40
N VAL A 90 -7.70 2.04 -11.40
CA VAL A 90 -7.90 3.48 -11.24
C VAL A 90 -7.00 3.99 -10.12
N HIS A 91 -6.10 4.90 -10.46
CA HIS A 91 -5.23 5.58 -9.51
C HIS A 91 -6.03 6.62 -8.74
N PHE A 92 -5.97 6.59 -7.42
CA PHE A 92 -6.81 7.47 -6.60
C PHE A 92 -6.03 8.30 -5.58
N LEU A 93 -4.75 7.99 -5.37
CA LEU A 93 -3.79 8.75 -4.59
C LEU A 93 -2.40 8.56 -5.18
N GLN A 94 -1.62 9.64 -5.29
CA GLN A 94 -0.25 9.62 -5.80
C GLN A 94 0.66 10.39 -4.85
N LEU A 95 1.80 9.81 -4.52
CA LEU A 95 2.83 10.40 -3.66
C LEU A 95 4.12 10.50 -4.46
N ARG A 96 4.76 11.68 -4.49
CA ARG A 96 6.04 11.86 -5.19
C ARG A 96 7.20 11.83 -4.19
N VAL A 97 8.26 11.13 -4.55
CA VAL A 97 9.52 11.16 -3.79
C VAL A 97 10.20 12.50 -4.03
N GLN A 98 10.47 13.23 -2.95
CA GLN A 98 11.16 14.52 -2.98
C GLN A 98 12.47 14.39 -2.21
N ASP A 99 13.55 14.98 -2.72
CA ASP A 99 14.76 15.16 -1.91
C ASP A 99 14.53 16.30 -0.91
N PRO A 100 15.01 16.17 0.33
CA PRO A 100 14.92 17.25 1.31
C PRO A 100 15.70 18.49 0.86
N SER A 101 16.74 18.32 0.03
CA SER A 101 17.51 19.43 -0.54
C SER A 101 16.77 20.18 -1.66
N ASP A 102 15.73 19.55 -2.24
CA ASP A 102 14.92 20.14 -3.32
C ASP A 102 13.60 20.74 -2.81
N ALA A 103 13.34 20.60 -1.51
CA ALA A 103 12.45 21.50 -0.81
C ALA A 103 13.14 22.86 -0.75
N GLY A 104 13.21 23.54 -1.91
CA GLY A 104 13.56 24.96 -1.96
C GLY A 104 12.74 25.72 -0.92
N PRO A 105 13.25 26.85 -0.40
CA PRO A 105 12.62 27.59 0.69
C PRO A 105 11.14 27.78 0.34
N GLN A 106 10.28 27.02 1.02
CA GLN A 106 8.85 27.05 0.76
C GLN A 106 8.37 28.43 1.16
N GLY A 107 8.17 29.29 0.17
CA GLY A 107 7.45 30.54 0.28
C GLY A 107 7.67 31.27 1.60
N GLU A 108 8.78 32.00 1.70
CA GLU A 108 8.63 33.38 2.14
C GLU A 108 7.69 34.02 1.11
N LEU A 109 6.39 33.92 1.38
CA LEU A 109 5.36 34.59 0.59
C LEU A 109 5.83 36.05 0.53
N PRO A 110 6.07 36.63 -0.65
CA PRO A 110 6.25 38.08 -0.72
C PRO A 110 5.03 38.67 -0.01
N PRO A 111 5.19 39.63 0.92
CA PRO A 111 4.08 40.21 1.63
C PRO A 111 3.07 40.67 0.60
N HIS A 112 1.93 40.00 0.53
CA HIS A 112 0.85 40.32 -0.37
C HIS A 112 0.50 41.78 -0.12
N ARG A 113 0.88 42.65 -1.06
CA ARG A 113 0.27 43.97 -1.20
C ARG A 113 -1.21 43.73 -1.33
N VAL A 114 -1.93 44.06 -0.26
CA VAL A 114 -3.38 44.28 -0.27
C VAL A 114 -3.65 45.31 -1.36
N SER A 115 -3.98 44.84 -2.55
CA SER A 115 -4.52 45.67 -3.63
C SER A 115 -6.03 45.61 -3.49
N THR A 116 -6.54 46.47 -2.61
CA THR A 116 -7.94 46.87 -2.59
C THR A 116 -8.20 47.73 -3.81
N SER A 117 -8.72 47.14 -4.89
CA SER A 117 -9.31 47.93 -5.98
C SER A 117 -10.11 47.02 -6.90
N GLY A 118 -11.42 47.29 -6.99
CA GLY A 118 -12.22 46.86 -8.12
C GLY A 118 -13.51 46.17 -7.73
N ASP A 119 -14.48 46.99 -7.32
CA ASP A 119 -15.91 46.73 -7.42
C ASP A 119 -16.23 46.14 -8.81
N ALA A 120 -16.49 44.84 -8.87
CA ALA A 120 -16.92 44.16 -10.09
C ALA A 120 -18.21 43.41 -9.77
N GLU A 121 -19.29 44.09 -10.11
CA GLU A 121 -20.69 43.68 -10.14
C GLU A 121 -20.87 42.21 -10.55
N PHE A 122 -21.23 41.38 -9.58
CA PHE A 122 -21.53 39.96 -9.78
C PHE A 122 -22.91 39.82 -10.44
N VAL A 123 -22.91 39.59 -11.75
CA VAL A 123 -24.11 39.20 -12.50
C VAL A 123 -24.39 37.71 -12.25
N PRO A 124 -25.55 37.32 -11.66
CA PRO A 124 -25.86 35.92 -11.41
C PRO A 124 -26.17 35.18 -12.73
N PRO A 125 -25.65 33.95 -12.93
CA PRO A 125 -26.02 33.15 -14.09
C PRO A 125 -27.47 32.66 -13.98
N LYS A 126 -28.23 33.00 -15.03
CA LYS A 126 -29.62 32.64 -15.28
C LYS A 126 -29.79 31.11 -15.28
N ARG A 127 -30.56 30.59 -14.30
CA ARG A 127 -31.03 29.20 -14.26
C ARG A 127 -31.74 28.86 -15.56
N THR A 128 -31.19 27.96 -16.35
CA THR A 128 -31.89 27.35 -17.49
C THR A 128 -32.43 26.00 -17.05
N ALA A 129 -33.72 25.82 -17.29
CA ALA A 129 -34.56 24.73 -16.81
C ALA A 129 -34.16 23.35 -17.37
N ALA A 130 -34.50 22.33 -16.59
CA ALA A 130 -34.41 20.91 -16.91
C ALA A 130 -35.25 20.50 -18.14
N PRO A 131 -34.85 19.43 -18.84
CA PRO A 131 -35.75 18.57 -19.60
C PRO A 131 -36.01 17.21 -18.92
N PRO A 132 -37.10 16.52 -19.28
CA PRO A 132 -37.81 15.56 -18.44
C PRO A 132 -37.26 14.13 -18.45
N GLU A 133 -37.50 13.43 -17.34
CA GLU A 133 -37.31 12.00 -17.17
C GLU A 133 -38.24 11.18 -18.11
N PRO A 134 -37.74 10.14 -18.80
CA PRO A 134 -38.59 9.10 -19.34
C PRO A 134 -38.94 8.07 -18.25
N SER A 135 -40.17 8.19 -17.76
CA SER A 135 -40.91 7.16 -17.04
C SER A 135 -41.05 5.91 -17.90
N VAL A 136 -40.44 4.80 -17.48
CA VAL A 136 -40.78 3.46 -17.98
C VAL A 136 -41.02 2.53 -16.79
N ALA A 137 -42.22 1.98 -16.79
CA ALA A 137 -42.87 1.18 -15.76
C ALA A 137 -42.21 -0.20 -15.54
N PRO A 138 -42.62 -0.95 -14.50
CA PRO A 138 -41.92 -2.11 -13.99
C PRO A 138 -42.34 -3.41 -14.69
N ALA A 139 -41.37 -4.20 -15.15
CA ALA A 139 -41.61 -5.58 -15.56
C ALA A 139 -41.44 -6.51 -14.35
N ARG A 140 -42.56 -7.00 -13.82
CA ARG A 140 -42.64 -8.22 -13.01
C ARG A 140 -42.39 -9.43 -13.91
N ALA A 141 -41.67 -10.42 -13.38
CA ALA A 141 -41.52 -11.83 -13.76
C ALA A 141 -40.02 -12.18 -13.84
N ALA A 142 -39.49 -13.27 -13.30
CA ALA A 142 -40.02 -14.38 -12.57
C ALA A 142 -38.83 -15.05 -11.83
N PHE A 143 -39.16 -15.94 -10.91
CA PHE A 143 -38.27 -16.88 -10.23
C PHE A 143 -37.21 -17.52 -11.15
N SER A 144 -36.00 -17.66 -10.61
CA SER A 144 -35.12 -18.83 -10.82
C SER A 144 -34.06 -18.89 -9.71
N PRO A 145 -34.22 -19.74 -8.67
CA PRO A 145 -33.10 -20.16 -7.83
C PRO A 145 -32.28 -21.19 -8.60
N SER A 146 -31.17 -20.78 -9.22
CA SER A 146 -30.22 -21.72 -9.81
C SER A 146 -29.16 -22.08 -8.77
N SER A 147 -29.36 -23.24 -8.16
CA SER A 147 -28.36 -23.98 -7.40
C SER A 147 -27.05 -24.11 -8.20
N ASN A 148 -25.98 -23.47 -7.73
CA ASN A 148 -24.62 -23.88 -8.05
C ASN A 148 -23.96 -24.40 -6.76
N GLU A 149 -24.53 -25.49 -6.26
CA GLU A 149 -23.87 -26.44 -5.37
C GLU A 149 -23.13 -27.44 -6.27
N ALA A 150 -21.99 -27.03 -6.83
CA ALA A 150 -21.11 -27.94 -7.59
C ALA A 150 -19.71 -27.32 -7.74
N SER A 151 -18.93 -27.33 -6.66
CA SER A 151 -17.45 -27.45 -6.75
C SER A 151 -16.82 -27.69 -5.37
N ALA A 152 -17.36 -28.67 -4.65
CA ALA A 152 -16.66 -29.38 -3.60
C ALA A 152 -16.59 -30.85 -4.03
N ARG A 153 -15.39 -31.31 -4.41
CA ARG A 153 -14.90 -32.70 -4.59
C ARG A 153 -14.12 -32.87 -5.91
N ALA A 154 -12.83 -32.54 -5.85
CA ALA A 154 -11.82 -33.11 -6.74
C ALA A 154 -10.44 -33.10 -6.05
N LEU A 155 -10.36 -33.68 -4.85
CA LEU A 155 -9.10 -34.02 -4.17
C LEU A 155 -9.30 -35.31 -3.37
N ALA A 156 -9.42 -36.42 -4.09
CA ALA A 156 -9.15 -37.75 -3.59
C ALA A 156 -8.68 -38.58 -4.79
N GLU A 157 -7.70 -39.45 -4.58
CA GLU A 157 -7.15 -40.43 -5.54
C GLU A 157 -6.05 -39.93 -6.50
N ARG A 158 -4.90 -39.50 -5.97
CA ARG A 158 -3.57 -39.78 -6.58
C ARG A 158 -2.49 -39.92 -5.51
N GLU A 159 -2.67 -40.88 -4.60
CA GLU A 159 -1.57 -41.50 -3.86
C GLU A 159 -1.65 -43.01 -4.05
N THR A 160 -0.50 -43.68 -4.05
CA THR A 160 -0.25 -45.13 -4.23
C THR A 160 -0.10 -45.64 -5.66
N THR A 161 1.06 -45.40 -6.28
CA THR A 161 2.05 -46.44 -6.69
C THR A 161 3.17 -45.76 -7.46
N GLU A 162 4.41 -45.83 -6.96
CA GLU A 162 5.51 -46.49 -7.67
C GLU A 162 6.79 -46.39 -6.84
N ARG A 163 7.08 -47.50 -6.16
CA ARG A 163 8.31 -47.74 -5.41
C ARG A 163 9.04 -48.86 -6.14
N ALA A 164 9.94 -48.55 -7.06
CA ALA A 164 11.10 -49.39 -7.43
C ALA A 164 12.00 -48.65 -8.44
N LYS A 165 13.20 -48.19 -8.09
CA LYS A 165 14.47 -48.95 -7.95
C LYS A 165 15.31 -48.92 -9.24
N THR A 166 16.34 -48.06 -9.26
CA THR A 166 17.69 -48.25 -9.85
C THR A 166 18.51 -47.01 -9.44
N LYS A 167 19.38 -47.02 -8.43
CA LYS A 167 20.69 -47.69 -8.25
C LYS A 167 21.72 -47.37 -9.36
N SER A 168 22.48 -46.30 -9.14
CA SER A 168 23.95 -46.19 -9.37
C SER A 168 24.38 -44.74 -9.05
N ALA A 169 25.01 -44.48 -7.90
CA ALA A 169 26.45 -44.59 -7.64
C ALA A 169 27.27 -43.42 -8.20
N ALA A 170 27.58 -42.42 -7.35
CA ALA A 170 28.87 -41.71 -7.30
C ALA A 170 28.85 -40.65 -6.18
N SER A 171 29.50 -41.04 -5.07
CA SER A 171 30.21 -40.32 -4.00
C SER A 171 29.78 -38.95 -3.42
N PRO A 172 30.01 -38.77 -2.09
CA PRO A 172 29.61 -37.61 -1.31
C PRO A 172 30.75 -36.60 -1.11
N ALA A 173 30.44 -35.31 -1.13
CA ALA A 173 31.27 -34.27 -0.54
C ALA A 173 30.55 -33.72 0.69
N THR A 174 31.11 -34.09 1.84
CA THR A 174 30.80 -33.63 3.19
C THR A 174 30.94 -32.10 3.27
N GLU A 175 29.84 -31.38 3.53
CA GLU A 175 29.90 -30.03 4.08
C GLU A 175 29.55 -30.05 5.58
N PRO A 176 30.36 -29.42 6.44
CA PRO A 176 30.20 -29.47 7.89
C PRO A 176 29.06 -28.55 8.36
N SER A 177 28.12 -29.12 9.11
CA SER A 177 27.09 -28.39 9.85
C SER A 177 27.72 -27.38 10.82
N PRO A 178 27.30 -26.10 10.83
CA PRO A 178 27.71 -25.17 11.87
C PRO A 178 27.05 -25.54 13.20
N SER A 179 27.87 -25.92 14.17
CA SER A 179 27.50 -26.12 15.58
C SER A 179 27.03 -24.80 16.19
N TYR A 180 25.73 -24.69 16.45
CA TYR A 180 25.13 -23.52 17.11
C TYR A 180 25.26 -23.70 18.63
N SER A 181 26.19 -22.97 19.25
CA SER A 181 26.28 -22.88 20.71
C SER A 181 25.34 -21.77 21.21
N PRO A 182 24.39 -22.07 22.12
CA PRO A 182 23.54 -21.03 22.70
C PRO A 182 24.34 -20.11 23.63
N PRO A 183 24.04 -18.80 23.67
CA PRO A 183 24.68 -17.87 24.59
C PRO A 183 24.28 -18.17 26.03
N GLN A 184 25.28 -18.31 26.91
CA GLN A 184 25.06 -18.44 28.34
C GLN A 184 24.51 -17.13 28.91
N GLN A 185 23.35 -17.22 29.55
CA GLN A 185 22.78 -16.16 30.39
C GLN A 185 23.69 -15.92 31.59
N THR A 186 24.35 -14.76 31.65
CA THR A 186 24.98 -14.27 32.87
C THR A 186 23.99 -13.40 33.63
N SER A 187 23.49 -13.92 34.75
CA SER A 187 22.65 -13.19 35.71
C SER A 187 23.43 -12.04 36.37
N PRO A 188 22.90 -10.81 36.46
CA PRO A 188 23.50 -9.76 37.28
C PRO A 188 23.16 -9.97 38.77
N ALA A 189 24.21 -9.95 39.59
CA ALA A 189 24.14 -10.03 41.04
C ALA A 189 23.46 -8.79 41.63
N ALA A 190 22.45 -9.03 42.47
CA ALA A 190 21.85 -8.02 43.32
C ALA A 190 22.87 -7.52 44.36
N ARG A 191 23.21 -6.24 44.33
CA ARG A 191 23.81 -5.54 45.47
C ARG A 191 22.72 -4.75 46.17
N SER A 192 22.26 -5.32 47.29
CA SER A 192 21.49 -4.64 48.31
C SER A 192 22.46 -3.77 49.11
N GLY A 193 22.36 -2.44 48.95
CA GLY A 193 23.03 -1.46 49.80
C GLY A 193 22.01 -0.84 50.73
N GLN A 194 22.07 -1.22 52.01
CA GLN A 194 21.50 -0.48 53.13
C GLN A 194 22.36 0.76 53.35
N GLU A 195 21.76 1.95 53.41
CA GLU A 195 22.32 3.05 54.20
C GLU A 195 21.21 3.68 55.03
N THR A 196 21.65 3.96 56.25
CA THR A 196 20.99 4.40 57.50
C THR A 196 20.38 5.78 57.47
#